data_AF-A0A358KGF8-F1
#
_entry.id   AF-A0A358KGF8-F1
#
_cell.length_a   1.000
_cell.length_b   1.000
_cell.length_c   1.000
_cell.angle_alpha   90.00
_cell.angle_beta   90.00
_cell.angle_gamma   90.00
#
_symmetry.space_group_name_H-M   'P 1'
#
loop_
_entity.id
_entity.type
_entity.pdbx_description
1 polymer ?
#
loop_
_entity_poly.entity_id
_entity_poly.type
_entity_poly.pdbx_seq_one_letter_code
_entity_poly.pdbx_strand_id
1 'polypeptide(L)'
;LDNWRISGGIDYAFPEGTSLESGEFLVVARDPKRLVGIKEYKLAGKKVLGPYEGVLSNNGERVRVENAAGNTEDSVRYSAQFPWPIGADSIGAGPKWTGIDPMDYQFRGSSLERINFSLPGDDPANWVASPLEKNATPSRPNHIARKRSMPLPIVTSVRAINRKGSIVISKTDSVRIEAKLSDNKGVRGLKLEYFYDNLEKEGETKVQ
;
A
#
# COMPACT_ATOMS: atom_id res chain seq x y z
N LEU A 1 -16.55 -18.15 -9.34
CA LEU A 1 -15.58 -18.25 -8.23
C LEU A 1 -15.92 -19.44 -7.32
N ASP A 2 -16.61 -20.45 -7.84
CA ASP A 2 -16.89 -21.67 -7.07
C ASP A 2 -15.57 -22.34 -6.66
N ASN A 3 -15.42 -22.61 -5.36
CA ASN A 3 -14.22 -23.19 -4.76
C ASN A 3 -12.93 -22.37 -4.91
N TRP A 4 -13.02 -21.08 -5.29
CA TRP A 4 -11.86 -20.19 -5.20
C TRP A 4 -11.58 -19.85 -3.74
N ARG A 5 -10.36 -19.40 -3.45
CA ARG A 5 -9.95 -19.06 -2.08
C ARG A 5 -9.07 -17.82 -2.05
N ILE A 6 -9.16 -17.05 -0.96
CA ILE A 6 -8.11 -16.12 -0.55
C ILE A 6 -7.32 -16.78 0.56
N SER A 7 -5.99 -16.86 0.41
CA SER A 7 -5.10 -17.54 1.35
C SER A 7 -3.89 -16.67 1.73
N GLY A 8 -3.14 -17.11 2.75
CA GLY A 8 -1.96 -16.42 3.27
C GLY A 8 -2.24 -15.77 4.62
N GLY A 9 -2.22 -14.44 4.67
CA GLY A 9 -2.50 -13.68 5.90
C GLY A 9 -3.95 -13.71 6.39
N ILE A 10 -4.86 -14.06 5.49
CA ILE A 10 -6.25 -14.37 5.80
C ILE A 10 -6.65 -15.65 5.08
N ASP A 11 -7.76 -16.20 5.52
CA ASP A 11 -8.35 -17.37 4.90
C ASP A 11 -9.83 -17.15 4.58
N TYR A 12 -10.20 -17.37 3.32
CA TYR A 12 -11.59 -17.23 2.88
C TYR A 12 -11.88 -18.10 1.67
N ALA A 13 -12.78 -19.07 1.82
CA ALA A 13 -13.33 -19.82 0.70
C ALA A 13 -14.56 -19.11 0.14
N PHE A 14 -14.60 -18.88 -1.17
CA PHE A 14 -15.77 -18.29 -1.82
C PHE A 14 -16.95 -19.29 -1.81
N PRO A 15 -18.16 -18.86 -1.39
CA PRO A 15 -19.34 -19.71 -1.41
C PRO A 15 -19.65 -20.23 -2.82
N GLU A 16 -20.25 -21.42 -2.90
CA GLU A 16 -20.78 -21.96 -4.15
C GLU A 16 -21.82 -21.00 -4.77
N GLY A 17 -21.80 -20.88 -6.09
CA GLY A 17 -22.62 -19.94 -6.85
C GLY A 17 -22.07 -18.50 -6.86
N THR A 18 -20.90 -18.24 -6.27
CA THR A 18 -20.28 -16.90 -6.35
C THR A 18 -19.80 -16.65 -7.78
N SER A 19 -20.47 -15.73 -8.49
CA SER A 19 -20.02 -15.22 -9.79
C SER A 19 -19.42 -13.82 -9.68
N LEU A 20 -18.53 -13.51 -10.61
CA LEU A 20 -17.95 -12.19 -10.79
C LEU A 20 -17.82 -11.93 -12.28
N GLU A 21 -18.59 -10.98 -12.80
CA GLU A 21 -18.51 -10.64 -14.22
C GLU A 21 -17.27 -9.80 -14.52
N SER A 22 -16.91 -9.71 -15.81
CA SER A 22 -15.78 -8.89 -16.24
C SER A 22 -15.96 -7.43 -15.80
N GLY A 23 -14.94 -6.89 -15.12
CA GLY A 23 -14.95 -5.52 -14.60
C GLY A 23 -15.73 -5.31 -13.30
N GLU A 24 -16.34 -6.35 -12.73
CA GLU A 24 -16.97 -6.28 -11.42
C GLU A 24 -15.96 -6.47 -10.28
N PHE A 25 -16.40 -6.08 -9.07
CA PHE A 25 -15.61 -6.18 -7.84
C PHE A 25 -16.43 -6.86 -6.74
N LEU A 26 -15.76 -7.68 -5.94
CA LEU A 26 -16.23 -8.18 -4.65
C LEU A 26 -15.30 -7.71 -3.56
N VAL A 27 -15.85 -7.49 -2.37
CA VAL A 27 -15.10 -7.12 -1.17
C VAL A 27 -15.21 -8.28 -0.21
N VAL A 28 -14.09 -8.78 0.32
CA VAL A 28 -14.10 -9.78 1.40
C VAL A 28 -13.65 -9.07 2.67
N ALA A 29 -14.50 -9.09 3.70
CA ALA A 29 -14.30 -8.33 4.93
C ALA A 29 -14.35 -9.22 6.16
N ARG A 30 -13.63 -8.82 7.22
CA ARG A 30 -13.70 -9.49 8.53
C ARG A 30 -15.06 -9.29 9.19
N ASP A 31 -15.63 -8.09 9.07
CA ASP A 31 -16.98 -7.77 9.51
C ASP A 31 -17.76 -7.11 8.37
N PRO A 32 -18.43 -7.92 7.53
CA PRO A 32 -19.18 -7.40 6.38
C PRO A 32 -20.28 -6.41 6.77
N LYS A 33 -20.99 -6.68 7.88
CA LYS A 33 -22.10 -5.84 8.35
C LYS A 33 -21.61 -4.48 8.77
N ARG A 34 -20.51 -4.43 9.54
CA ARG A 34 -19.87 -3.17 9.93
C ARG A 34 -19.38 -2.38 8.72
N LEU A 35 -18.68 -3.05 7.79
CA LEU A 35 -18.12 -2.39 6.61
C LEU A 35 -19.22 -1.77 5.72
N VAL A 36 -20.34 -2.48 5.52
CA VAL A 36 -21.51 -1.97 4.80
C VAL A 36 -22.15 -0.76 5.50
N GLY A 37 -22.06 -0.69 6.84
CA GLY A 37 -22.55 0.45 7.62
C GLY A 37 -21.78 1.76 7.41
N ILE A 38 -20.58 1.71 6.81
CA ILE A 38 -19.75 2.89 6.53
C ILE A 38 -20.26 3.57 5.25
N LYS A 39 -21.04 4.64 5.42
CA LYS A 39 -21.79 5.30 4.35
C LYS A 39 -20.88 5.90 3.27
N GLU A 40 -19.68 6.30 3.65
CA GLU A 40 -18.69 6.94 2.78
C GLU A 40 -18.21 5.98 1.68
N TYR A 41 -18.15 4.67 1.96
CA TYR A 41 -17.77 3.67 0.96
C TYR A 41 -18.90 3.31 -0.01
N LYS A 42 -20.16 3.65 0.32
CA LYS A 42 -21.34 3.42 -0.52
C LYS A 42 -21.41 1.98 -1.04
N LEU A 43 -21.22 1.01 -0.14
CA LEU A 43 -21.16 -0.40 -0.48
C LEU A 43 -22.55 -1.01 -0.62
N ALA A 44 -22.74 -1.83 -1.64
CA ALA A 44 -23.91 -2.68 -1.75
C ALA A 44 -23.64 -3.98 -0.98
N GLY A 45 -24.45 -4.29 0.04
CA GLY A 45 -24.20 -5.43 0.93
C GLY A 45 -24.04 -6.77 0.20
N LYS A 46 -24.71 -6.97 -0.94
CA LYS A 46 -24.58 -8.19 -1.77
C LYS A 46 -23.19 -8.38 -2.40
N LYS A 47 -22.37 -7.32 -2.48
CA LYS A 47 -20.99 -7.36 -3.01
C LYS A 47 -19.93 -7.38 -1.90
N VAL A 48 -20.35 -7.49 -0.63
CA VAL A 48 -19.46 -7.59 0.53
C VAL A 48 -19.66 -8.95 1.17
N LEU A 49 -18.64 -9.80 1.06
CA LEU A 49 -18.60 -11.16 1.55
C LEU A 49 -17.74 -11.28 2.82
N GLY A 50 -17.80 -12.43 3.47
CA GLY A 50 -17.11 -12.71 4.73
C GLY A 50 -18.04 -13.34 5.78
N PRO A 51 -17.59 -13.47 7.04
CA PRO A 51 -16.27 -13.08 7.52
C PRO A 51 -15.15 -13.94 6.90
N TYR A 52 -13.98 -13.34 6.68
CA TYR A 52 -12.76 -14.13 6.52
C TYR A 52 -12.17 -14.48 7.88
N GLU A 53 -11.34 -15.52 7.92
CA GLU A 53 -10.56 -15.90 9.10
C GLU A 53 -9.14 -15.30 9.05
N GLY A 54 -8.52 -15.15 10.23
CA GLY A 54 -7.19 -14.56 10.36
C GLY A 54 -7.17 -13.04 10.47
N VAL A 55 -5.97 -12.46 10.47
CA VAL A 55 -5.71 -11.02 10.61
C VAL A 55 -4.50 -10.66 9.77
N LEU A 56 -4.66 -9.68 8.89
CA LEU A 56 -3.55 -9.13 8.13
C LEU A 56 -2.53 -8.46 9.06
N SER A 57 -1.26 -8.86 8.95
CA SER A 57 -0.16 -8.22 9.66
C SER A 57 0.00 -6.75 9.27
N ASN A 58 0.17 -5.87 10.26
CA ASN A 58 0.46 -4.45 10.02
C ASN A 58 1.85 -4.24 9.39
N ASN A 59 2.79 -5.17 9.56
CA ASN A 59 4.16 -5.00 9.05
C ASN A 59 4.37 -5.56 7.63
N GLY A 60 3.40 -6.30 7.10
CA GLY A 60 3.53 -6.98 5.81
C GLY A 60 3.23 -8.47 5.90
N GLU A 61 2.62 -8.98 4.83
CA GLU A 61 2.22 -10.38 4.70
C GLU A 61 1.96 -10.73 3.24
N ARG A 62 1.78 -12.02 2.93
CA ARG A 62 1.35 -12.46 1.60
C ARG A 62 -0.14 -12.77 1.59
N VAL A 63 -0.84 -12.26 0.59
CA VAL A 63 -2.22 -12.61 0.24
C VAL A 63 -2.22 -13.19 -1.17
N ARG A 64 -2.95 -14.28 -1.37
CA ARG A 64 -3.10 -14.95 -2.66
C ARG A 64 -4.56 -15.11 -3.01
N VAL A 65 -4.87 -15.07 -4.30
CA VAL A 65 -6.13 -15.54 -4.85
C VAL A 65 -5.83 -16.84 -5.55
N GLU A 66 -6.50 -17.91 -5.13
CA GLU A 66 -6.33 -19.26 -5.63
C GLU A 66 -7.61 -19.71 -6.33
N ASN A 67 -7.45 -20.34 -7.50
CA ASN A 67 -8.57 -20.94 -8.22
C ASN A 67 -9.00 -22.27 -7.59
N ALA A 68 -10.08 -22.87 -8.12
CA ALA A 68 -10.62 -24.14 -7.63
C ALA A 68 -9.65 -25.33 -7.67
N ALA A 69 -8.61 -25.27 -8.51
CA ALA A 69 -7.56 -26.29 -8.59
C ALA A 69 -6.40 -26.04 -7.59
N GLY A 70 -6.47 -24.96 -6.80
CA GLY A 70 -5.42 -24.55 -5.88
C GLY A 70 -4.27 -23.77 -6.53
N ASN A 71 -4.38 -23.41 -7.80
CA ASN A 71 -3.36 -22.60 -8.46
C ASN A 71 -3.53 -21.12 -8.06
N THR A 72 -2.42 -20.46 -7.72
CA THR A 72 -2.41 -19.02 -7.45
C THR A 72 -2.59 -18.24 -8.76
N GLU A 73 -3.69 -17.52 -8.88
CA GLU A 73 -4.00 -16.64 -10.03
C GLU A 73 -3.38 -15.25 -9.87
N ASP A 74 -3.35 -14.73 -8.63
CA ASP A 74 -2.68 -13.48 -8.31
C ASP A 74 -2.18 -13.50 -6.86
N SER A 75 -1.14 -12.73 -6.57
CA SER A 75 -0.66 -12.58 -5.21
C SER A 75 0.06 -11.27 -4.97
N VAL A 76 0.05 -10.86 -3.71
CA VAL A 76 0.78 -9.70 -3.23
C VAL A 76 1.41 -10.01 -1.89
N ARG A 77 2.71 -9.74 -1.76
CA ARG A 77 3.42 -9.63 -0.49
C ARG A 77 3.67 -8.16 -0.18
N TYR A 78 2.71 -7.56 0.52
CA TYR A 78 2.79 -6.16 0.90
C TYR A 78 3.74 -5.98 2.11
N SER A 79 4.16 -4.75 2.34
CA SER A 79 4.97 -4.33 3.49
C SER A 79 4.55 -2.94 3.95
N ALA A 80 4.72 -2.66 5.23
CA ALA A 80 4.63 -1.29 5.76
C ALA A 80 5.92 -0.48 5.51
N GLN A 81 6.98 -1.14 5.03
CA GLN A 81 8.28 -0.52 4.82
C GLN A 81 8.46 -0.07 3.38
N PHE A 82 9.26 0.98 3.21
CA PHE A 82 9.80 1.38 1.91
C PHE A 82 10.38 0.17 1.15
N PRO A 83 10.10 -0.01 -0.16
CA PRO A 83 9.51 0.97 -1.08
C PRO A 83 7.99 0.88 -1.25
N TRP A 84 7.28 0.12 -0.41
CA TRP A 84 5.82 0.12 -0.45
C TRP A 84 5.26 1.50 -0.07
N PRO A 85 4.07 1.88 -0.56
CA PRO A 85 3.44 3.15 -0.22
C PRO A 85 3.12 3.25 1.28
N ILE A 86 4.07 3.80 2.06
CA ILE A 86 3.94 3.98 3.52
C ILE A 86 2.72 4.81 3.92
N GLY A 87 2.18 5.63 3.01
CA GLY A 87 0.96 6.40 3.24
C GLY A 87 -0.30 5.54 3.46
N ALA A 88 -0.25 4.24 3.15
CA ALA A 88 -1.30 3.29 3.51
C ALA A 88 -1.21 2.86 4.99
N ASP A 89 -0.03 2.94 5.60
CA ASP A 89 0.20 2.67 7.01
C ASP A 89 0.16 3.97 7.82
N SER A 90 -1.00 4.26 8.44
CA SER A 90 -1.19 5.44 9.28
C SER A 90 -0.77 6.77 8.61
N ILE A 91 -0.99 6.93 7.30
CA ILE A 91 -0.62 8.15 6.54
C ILE A 91 0.91 8.36 6.49
N GLY A 92 1.70 7.35 6.87
CA GLY A 92 3.16 7.36 6.93
C GLY A 92 3.76 8.10 8.12
N ALA A 93 2.94 8.69 9.00
CA ALA A 93 3.39 9.42 10.18
C ALA A 93 2.28 9.58 11.23
N GLY A 94 2.66 9.66 12.51
CA GLY A 94 1.70 9.81 13.61
C GLY A 94 1.08 11.23 13.70
N PRO A 95 -0.02 11.38 14.46
CA PRO A 95 -0.78 12.64 14.60
C PRO A 95 0.06 13.85 15.01
N LYS A 96 1.10 13.64 15.83
CA LYS A 96 2.06 14.68 16.23
C LYS A 96 2.72 15.38 15.03
N TRP A 97 2.96 14.65 13.94
CA TRP A 97 3.68 15.13 12.77
C TRP A 97 2.75 15.55 11.63
N THR A 98 1.55 14.95 11.56
CA THR A 98 0.59 15.22 10.49
C THR A 98 -0.44 16.27 10.87
N GLY A 99 -0.72 16.47 12.16
CA GLY A 99 -1.84 17.27 12.64
C GLY A 99 -3.21 16.63 12.37
N ILE A 100 -3.23 15.37 11.91
CA ILE A 100 -4.45 14.62 11.58
C ILE A 100 -4.86 13.81 12.80
N ASP A 101 -6.09 13.99 13.28
CA ASP A 101 -6.69 13.10 14.26
C ASP A 101 -7.16 11.81 13.57
N PRO A 102 -6.60 10.63 13.90
CA PRO A 102 -7.05 9.36 13.31
C PRO A 102 -8.53 9.06 13.57
N MET A 103 -9.11 9.65 14.63
CA MET A 103 -10.53 9.47 14.96
C MET A 103 -11.45 10.09 13.91
N ASP A 104 -11.02 11.15 13.23
CA ASP A 104 -11.77 11.77 12.13
C ASP A 104 -11.95 10.82 10.94
N TYR A 105 -11.12 9.78 10.85
CA TYR A 105 -11.12 8.78 9.78
C TYR A 105 -11.32 7.36 10.33
N GLN A 106 -11.95 7.24 11.49
CA GLN A 106 -12.24 5.94 12.09
C GLN A 106 -12.99 5.04 11.09
N PHE A 107 -12.45 3.85 10.83
CA PHE A 107 -12.93 2.88 9.84
C PHE A 107 -12.84 3.31 8.37
N ARG A 108 -12.28 4.50 8.09
CA ARG A 108 -12.18 5.12 6.75
C ARG A 108 -10.75 5.45 6.31
N GLY A 109 -9.76 4.93 7.04
CA GLY A 109 -8.34 5.21 6.84
C GLY A 109 -7.83 4.88 5.44
N SER A 110 -6.52 5.07 5.27
CA SER A 110 -5.84 4.80 4.01
C SER A 110 -5.68 3.29 3.76
N SER A 111 -5.62 2.90 2.49
CA SER A 111 -5.40 1.52 2.04
C SER A 111 -4.49 1.49 0.82
N LEU A 112 -3.92 0.32 0.52
CA LEU A 112 -3.20 0.10 -0.73
C LEU A 112 -4.17 -0.04 -1.90
N GLU A 113 -3.99 0.79 -2.93
CA GLU A 113 -4.72 0.72 -4.20
C GLU A 113 -3.78 0.31 -5.33
N ARG A 114 -4.08 -0.82 -5.99
CA ARG A 114 -3.35 -1.28 -7.18
C ARG A 114 -3.63 -0.38 -8.37
N ILE A 115 -2.61 -0.06 -9.16
CA ILE A 115 -2.72 0.79 -10.35
C ILE A 115 -3.21 -0.02 -11.55
N ASN A 116 -2.58 -1.16 -11.82
CA ASN A 116 -2.89 -2.00 -12.97
C ASN A 116 -2.99 -3.48 -12.54
N PHE A 117 -4.16 -4.08 -12.76
CA PHE A 117 -4.46 -5.46 -12.35
C PHE A 117 -3.72 -6.52 -13.17
N SER A 118 -3.26 -6.19 -14.38
CA SER A 118 -2.50 -7.08 -15.27
C SER A 118 -0.99 -7.12 -14.96
N LEU A 119 -0.49 -6.25 -14.09
CA LEU A 119 0.91 -6.24 -13.67
C LEU A 119 1.06 -6.96 -12.32
N PRO A 120 2.22 -7.58 -12.02
CA PRO A 120 2.41 -8.34 -10.78
C PRO A 120 1.99 -7.59 -9.51
N GLY A 121 1.31 -8.29 -8.59
CA GLY A 121 0.88 -7.72 -7.32
C GLY A 121 2.03 -7.53 -6.34
N ASP A 122 3.11 -8.30 -6.51
CA ASP A 122 4.34 -8.20 -5.73
C ASP A 122 5.22 -6.97 -6.09
N ASP A 123 4.90 -6.22 -7.15
CA ASP A 123 5.65 -5.01 -7.54
C ASP A 123 5.15 -3.78 -6.76
N PRO A 124 5.94 -3.20 -5.83
CA PRO A 124 5.54 -2.04 -5.05
C PRO A 124 5.28 -0.78 -5.92
N ALA A 125 5.85 -0.68 -7.12
CA ALA A 125 5.57 0.43 -8.04
C ALA A 125 4.12 0.42 -8.55
N ASN A 126 3.46 -0.74 -8.51
CA ASN A 126 2.09 -0.95 -8.95
C ASN A 126 1.05 -0.62 -7.87
N TRP A 127 1.45 0.03 -6.78
CA TRP A 127 0.58 0.40 -5.67
C TRP A 127 0.73 1.87 -5.30
N VAL A 128 -0.35 2.45 -4.82
CA VAL A 128 -0.34 3.75 -4.13
C VAL A 128 -1.19 3.67 -2.87
N ALA A 129 -1.02 4.63 -1.97
CA ALA A 129 -1.97 4.84 -0.89
C ALA A 129 -3.24 5.52 -1.43
N SER A 130 -4.42 5.06 -1.01
CA SER A 130 -5.68 5.76 -1.29
C SER A 130 -5.64 7.16 -0.66
N PRO A 131 -6.16 8.19 -1.35
CA PRO A 131 -6.25 9.53 -0.78
C PRO A 131 -7.23 9.56 0.40
N LEU A 132 -6.75 9.96 1.58
CA LEU A 132 -7.53 10.01 2.81
C LEU A 132 -8.86 10.79 2.65
N GLU A 133 -8.79 11.97 2.04
CA GLU A 133 -9.95 12.87 1.83
C GLU A 133 -11.03 12.30 0.89
N LYS A 134 -10.68 11.35 0.03
CA LYS A 134 -11.64 10.72 -0.90
C LYS A 134 -12.02 9.31 -0.47
N ASN A 135 -11.44 8.84 0.64
CA ASN A 135 -11.47 7.48 1.14
C ASN A 135 -10.92 6.45 0.12
N ALA A 136 -10.69 5.23 0.60
CA ALA A 136 -10.51 4.08 -0.26
C ALA A 136 -11.74 3.82 -1.13
N THR A 137 -11.55 3.09 -2.24
CA THR A 137 -12.62 2.80 -3.21
C THR A 137 -12.98 1.32 -3.29
N PRO A 138 -13.39 0.66 -2.18
CA PRO A 138 -13.82 -0.73 -2.24
C PRO A 138 -15.04 -0.88 -3.16
N SER A 139 -15.16 -2.07 -3.75
CA SER A 139 -16.21 -2.49 -4.69
C SER A 139 -16.31 -1.70 -6.01
N ARG A 140 -15.29 -0.92 -6.38
CA ARG A 140 -15.26 -0.14 -7.64
C ARG A 140 -13.82 0.09 -8.09
N PRO A 141 -13.57 0.64 -9.30
CA PRO A 141 -12.21 0.92 -9.74
C PRO A 141 -11.47 1.88 -8.80
N ASN A 142 -10.23 1.51 -8.48
CA ASN A 142 -9.32 2.30 -7.65
C ASN A 142 -9.23 3.76 -8.12
N HIS A 143 -9.05 4.71 -7.20
CA HIS A 143 -8.91 6.11 -7.57
C HIS A 143 -7.74 6.34 -8.54
N ILE A 144 -6.61 5.65 -8.30
CA ILE A 144 -5.44 5.77 -9.16
C ILE A 144 -5.64 5.15 -10.55
N ALA A 145 -6.35 4.02 -10.63
CA ALA A 145 -6.60 3.33 -11.89
C ALA A 145 -7.41 4.17 -12.88
N ARG A 146 -8.24 5.10 -12.37
CA ARG A 146 -9.00 6.07 -13.19
C ARG A 146 -8.15 7.22 -13.75
N LYS A 147 -6.98 7.44 -13.18
CA LYS A 147 -6.06 8.52 -13.57
C LYS A 147 -4.90 8.02 -14.40
N ARG A 148 -4.59 6.72 -14.28
CA ARG A 148 -3.36 6.18 -14.83
C ARG A 148 -3.44 4.69 -15.07
N SER A 149 -2.97 4.25 -16.23
CA SER A 149 -2.98 2.85 -16.67
C SER A 149 -1.68 2.09 -16.37
N MET A 150 -0.56 2.76 -16.10
CA MET A 150 0.74 2.13 -15.84
C MET A 150 1.42 2.75 -14.61
N PRO A 151 2.19 1.98 -13.81
CA PRO A 151 2.96 2.50 -12.68
C PRO A 151 4.08 3.45 -13.12
N LEU A 152 4.53 4.32 -12.20
CA LEU A 152 5.64 5.26 -12.45
C LEU A 152 6.87 4.57 -11.88
N PRO A 153 8.06 4.81 -12.43
CA PRO A 153 9.28 4.42 -11.76
C PRO A 153 9.32 5.01 -10.35
N ILE A 154 9.63 4.17 -9.36
CA ILE A 154 9.79 4.58 -7.96
C ILE A 154 11.24 4.36 -7.53
N VAL A 155 11.66 5.05 -6.48
CA VAL A 155 12.89 4.69 -5.77
C VAL A 155 12.62 3.40 -4.99
N THR A 156 13.52 2.42 -5.11
CA THR A 156 13.43 1.10 -4.46
C THR A 156 14.47 0.91 -3.37
N SER A 157 15.55 1.70 -3.39
CA SER A 157 16.53 1.80 -2.32
C SER A 157 17.16 3.19 -2.36
N VAL A 158 17.44 3.77 -1.20
CA VAL A 158 18.29 4.95 -1.07
C VAL A 158 19.30 4.70 0.05
N ARG A 159 20.55 5.08 -0.16
CA ARG A 159 21.58 5.04 0.88
C ARG A 159 22.48 6.26 0.79
N ALA A 160 22.80 6.81 1.96
CA ALA A 160 23.84 7.81 2.13
C ALA A 160 25.11 7.11 2.60
N ILE A 161 26.22 7.30 1.88
CA ILE A 161 27.51 6.69 2.21
C ILE A 161 28.62 7.73 2.14
N ASN A 162 29.65 7.59 2.97
CA ASN A 162 30.88 8.36 2.81
C ASN A 162 31.77 7.79 1.68
N ARG A 163 32.92 8.41 1.43
CA ARG A 163 33.88 7.97 0.39
C ARG A 163 34.39 6.54 0.56
N LYS A 164 34.32 5.99 1.78
CA LYS A 164 34.73 4.61 2.11
C LYS A 164 33.56 3.62 2.02
N GLY A 165 32.35 4.06 1.66
CA GLY A 165 31.15 3.22 1.59
C GLY A 165 30.43 3.02 2.93
N SER A 166 30.81 3.74 3.99
CA SER A 166 30.18 3.64 5.31
C SER A 166 28.91 4.49 5.41
N ILE A 167 27.86 3.98 6.06
CA ILE A 167 26.64 4.72 6.41
C ILE A 167 26.82 5.64 7.63
N VAL A 168 27.87 5.40 8.43
CA VAL A 168 28.29 6.33 9.49
C VAL A 168 29.07 7.45 8.81
N ILE A 169 28.52 8.66 8.88
CA ILE A 169 29.02 9.85 8.21
C ILE A 169 29.45 10.85 9.29
N SER A 170 30.73 11.20 9.30
CA SER A 170 31.28 12.23 10.18
C SER A 170 31.12 13.62 9.57
N LYS A 171 31.24 14.67 10.41
CA LYS A 171 31.19 16.07 9.98
C LYS A 171 32.17 16.42 8.85
N THR A 172 33.29 15.71 8.74
CA THR A 172 34.33 15.94 7.72
C THR A 172 34.15 15.09 6.46
N ASP A 173 33.19 14.16 6.44
CA ASP A 173 32.98 13.29 5.30
C ASP A 173 32.24 14.01 4.17
N SER A 174 32.64 13.73 2.93
CA SER A 174 31.76 13.99 1.78
C SER A 174 30.74 12.86 1.67
N VAL A 175 29.48 13.22 1.50
CA VAL A 175 28.37 12.26 1.36
C VAL A 175 28.11 11.99 -0.13
N ARG A 176 27.95 10.71 -0.47
CA ARG A 176 27.37 10.25 -1.74
C ARG A 176 26.01 9.63 -1.45
N ILE A 177 24.99 10.08 -2.16
CA ILE A 177 23.67 9.46 -2.14
C ILE A 177 23.55 8.53 -3.34
N GLU A 178 23.22 7.27 -3.08
CA GLU A 178 22.94 6.28 -4.12
C GLU A 178 21.47 5.88 -4.04
N ALA A 179 20.76 5.98 -5.16
CA ALA A 179 19.36 5.59 -5.28
C ALA A 179 19.21 4.57 -6.41
N LYS A 180 18.40 3.54 -6.16
CA LYS A 180 17.99 2.56 -7.18
C LYS A 180 16.56 2.85 -7.58
N LEU A 181 16.26 2.84 -8.88
CA LEU A 181 14.91 3.00 -9.40
C LEU A 181 14.36 1.64 -9.84
N SER A 182 13.04 1.47 -9.77
CA SER A 182 12.37 0.26 -10.30
C SER A 182 12.48 0.13 -11.82
N ASP A 183 12.53 1.26 -12.51
CA ASP A 183 12.83 1.42 -13.94
C ASP A 183 13.53 2.78 -14.13
N ASN A 184 14.26 2.98 -15.24
CA ASN A 184 14.86 4.26 -15.60
C ASN A 184 14.17 4.93 -16.79
N LYS A 185 13.20 4.27 -17.45
CA LYS A 185 12.48 4.84 -18.58
C LYS A 185 11.64 6.04 -18.18
N GLY A 186 11.85 7.16 -18.88
CA GLY A 186 11.04 8.37 -18.71
C GLY A 186 11.32 9.18 -17.44
N VAL A 187 12.30 8.78 -16.63
CA VAL A 187 12.71 9.53 -15.43
C VAL A 187 13.47 10.79 -15.83
N ARG A 188 12.99 11.96 -15.40
CA ARG A 188 13.61 13.27 -15.66
C ARG A 188 13.50 14.14 -14.41
N GLY A 189 14.44 15.07 -14.23
CA GLY A 189 14.35 16.09 -13.19
C GLY A 189 14.39 15.54 -11.76
N LEU A 190 15.26 14.56 -11.48
CA LEU A 190 15.45 14.02 -10.14
C LEU A 190 15.83 15.15 -9.16
N LYS A 191 15.07 15.24 -8.07
CA LYS A 191 15.35 16.14 -6.96
C LYS A 191 15.73 15.31 -5.75
N LEU A 192 16.80 15.71 -5.07
CA LEU A 192 17.21 15.14 -3.80
C LEU A 192 16.75 16.09 -2.69
N GLU A 193 15.83 15.61 -1.86
CA GLU A 193 15.51 16.24 -0.59
C GLU A 193 16.30 15.54 0.51
N TYR A 194 16.93 16.30 1.41
CA TYR A 194 17.71 15.77 2.51
C TYR A 194 17.50 16.62 3.76
N PHE A 195 17.66 16.01 4.93
CA PHE A 195 17.76 16.72 6.19
C PHE A 195 19.01 16.22 6.92
N TYR A 196 19.65 17.12 7.65
CA TYR A 196 20.73 16.78 8.56
C TYR A 196 20.12 16.61 9.95
N ASP A 197 20.30 15.43 10.54
CA ASP A 197 19.90 15.14 11.91
C ASP A 197 21.15 15.09 12.78
N ASN A 198 21.26 16.03 13.71
CA ASN A 198 22.38 16.05 14.63
C ASN A 198 22.09 15.13 15.82
N LEU A 199 22.67 13.94 15.83
CA LEU A 199 22.46 12.94 16.89
C LEU A 199 22.81 13.44 18.32
N GLU A 200 23.59 14.51 18.43
CA GLU A 200 23.97 15.14 19.71
C GLU A 200 22.99 16.23 20.19
N LYS A 201 21.93 16.52 19.41
CA LYS A 201 20.94 17.56 19.74
C LYS A 201 19.52 17.04 19.54
N GLU A 202 18.70 17.18 20.56
CA GLU A 202 17.26 16.89 20.47
C GLU A 202 16.46 18.16 20.13
N GLY A 203 15.30 17.98 19.48
CA GLY A 203 14.32 19.05 19.25
C GLY A 203 14.61 19.98 18.07
N GLU A 204 15.48 19.59 17.14
CA GLU A 204 15.75 20.37 15.92
C GLU A 204 14.53 20.41 14.98
N THR A 205 14.20 21.60 14.46
CA THR A 205 13.13 21.79 13.48
C THR A 205 13.69 21.62 12.07
N LYS A 206 12.99 20.90 11.19
CA LYS A 206 13.36 20.77 9.76
C LYS A 206 13.55 22.16 9.14
N VAL A 207 14.74 22.42 8.61
CA VAL A 207 14.98 23.56 7.70
C VAL A 207 14.63 23.07 6.30
N GLN A 208 13.63 23.70 5.67
CA GLN A 208 13.23 23.44 4.27
C GLN A 208 14.24 24.00 3.28
#